data_AF-A0A7W1G6U5-F1
#
_entry.id   AF-A0A7W1G6U5-F1
#
_cell.length_a   1.000
_cell.length_b   1.000
_cell.length_c   1.000
_cell.angle_alpha   90.00
_cell.angle_beta   90.00
_cell.angle_gamma   90.00
#
_symmetry.space_group_name_H-M   'P 1'
#
loop_
_entity.id
_entity.type
_entity.pdbx_description
1 polymer ?
#
loop_
_entity_poly.entity_id
_entity_poly.type
_entity_poly.pdbx_seq_one_letter_code
_entity_poly.pdbx_strand_id
1 'polypeptide(L)'
;SKKKKLPEVAACMWGDDGTECDIYSALPGLQFFAEHGHAEQGDPLLVRANFRGTCQGDFDDWVRASDIDVVPGYKGGPAPKFEFGMETAPNIGKWLLWQDPALSFFDPQLGGRSPRSHFERLARELDAAAAKDPHAARLDFPAQIARVLALKCDLRTHLASAYRAGDKKRIAEDAKGDLKALRVEVDKLWKLHRTRWLSLYRPFGVEVIDLRYGGLRARLETLHDRIADWVAGRVETLPELGAELRKIWEVRLDNLPEMMHLYHRLKSPSMMK
;
A
#
# COMPACT_ATOMS: atom_id res chain seq x y z
N SER A 1 10.68 8.44 -27.95
CA SER A 1 10.65 7.64 -29.20
C SER A 1 10.61 8.53 -30.44
N LYS A 2 9.66 9.46 -30.57
CA LYS A 2 9.43 10.28 -31.78
C LYS A 2 10.65 11.05 -32.27
N LYS A 3 11.34 11.80 -31.40
CA LYS A 3 12.58 12.53 -31.76
C LYS A 3 13.67 11.62 -32.34
N LYS A 4 13.75 10.36 -31.88
CA LYS A 4 14.70 9.35 -32.35
C LYS A 4 14.14 8.48 -33.48
N LYS A 5 12.91 8.75 -33.96
CA LYS A 5 12.22 8.02 -35.05
C LYS A 5 12.25 6.50 -34.87
N LEU A 6 12.00 6.04 -33.64
CA LEU A 6 11.94 4.60 -33.37
C LEU A 6 10.71 3.99 -34.07
N PRO A 7 10.85 2.88 -34.80
CA PRO A 7 9.75 2.24 -35.53
C PRO A 7 8.79 1.48 -34.62
N GLU A 8 9.26 1.10 -33.43
CA GLU A 8 8.52 0.31 -32.47
C GLU A 8 8.76 0.83 -31.04
N VAL A 9 7.71 0.77 -30.23
CA VAL A 9 7.74 1.05 -28.80
C VAL A 9 6.89 0.01 -28.09
N ALA A 10 7.37 -0.50 -26.97
CA ALA A 10 6.65 -1.46 -26.14
C ALA A 10 6.32 -0.84 -24.77
N ALA A 11 5.09 -1.09 -24.31
CA ALA A 11 4.69 -0.82 -22.93
C ALA A 11 4.83 -2.11 -22.12
N CYS A 12 5.68 -2.09 -21.10
CA CYS A 12 5.94 -3.26 -20.27
C CYS A 12 5.24 -3.11 -18.90
N MET A 13 4.50 -4.14 -18.52
CA MET A 13 3.80 -4.22 -17.23
C MET A 13 4.45 -5.33 -16.40
N TRP A 14 5.41 -4.94 -15.55
CA TRP A 14 6.18 -5.87 -14.75
C TRP A 14 5.43 -6.30 -13.48
N GLY A 15 5.60 -7.57 -13.11
CA GLY A 15 4.94 -8.22 -11.98
C GLY A 15 5.89 -8.50 -10.82
N ASP A 16 6.79 -7.57 -10.52
CA ASP A 16 7.91 -7.76 -9.60
C ASP A 16 7.48 -8.22 -8.20
N ASP A 17 8.27 -9.12 -7.62
CA ASP A 17 8.08 -9.64 -6.26
C ASP A 17 6.65 -10.17 -5.99
N GLY A 18 6.08 -10.93 -6.94
CA GLY A 18 4.87 -11.71 -6.74
C GLY A 18 3.60 -11.18 -7.42
N THR A 19 3.71 -10.17 -8.30
CA THR A 19 2.58 -9.66 -9.11
C THR A 19 1.34 -9.33 -8.24
N GLU A 20 1.56 -8.59 -7.17
CA GLU A 20 0.53 -8.30 -6.14
C GLU A 20 -0.49 -7.23 -6.58
N CYS A 21 -0.22 -6.55 -7.69
CA CYS A 21 -1.14 -5.58 -8.28
C CYS A 21 -2.12 -6.28 -9.23
N ASP A 22 -3.34 -5.77 -9.31
CA ASP A 22 -4.25 -6.15 -10.40
C ASP A 22 -3.61 -5.71 -11.73
N ILE A 23 -3.35 -6.64 -12.65
CA ILE A 23 -2.75 -6.32 -13.95
C ILE A 23 -3.52 -5.22 -14.71
N TYR A 24 -4.85 -5.16 -14.56
CA TYR A 24 -5.67 -4.15 -15.23
C TYR A 24 -5.56 -2.76 -14.59
N SER A 25 -4.98 -2.62 -13.40
CA SER A 25 -4.69 -1.30 -12.80
C SER A 25 -3.83 -0.41 -13.71
N ALA A 26 -3.08 -0.99 -14.65
CA ALA A 26 -2.26 -0.24 -15.61
C ALA A 26 -3.04 0.30 -16.82
N LEU A 27 -4.34 -0.02 -16.97
CA LEU A 27 -5.14 0.39 -18.13
C LEU A 27 -5.11 1.91 -18.40
N PRO A 28 -5.18 2.81 -17.39
CA PRO A 28 -5.03 4.25 -17.63
C PRO A 28 -3.68 4.61 -18.27
N GLY A 29 -2.61 3.97 -17.82
CA GLY A 29 -1.27 4.15 -18.38
C GLY A 29 -1.15 3.63 -19.81
N LEU A 30 -1.79 2.50 -20.12
CA LEU A 30 -1.85 1.96 -21.49
C LEU A 30 -2.64 2.86 -22.43
N GLN A 31 -3.79 3.40 -21.99
CA GLN A 31 -4.55 4.35 -22.79
C GLN A 31 -3.74 5.62 -23.05
N PHE A 32 -3.10 6.17 -22.01
CA PHE A 32 -2.21 7.33 -22.15
C PHE A 32 -1.07 7.06 -23.13
N PHE A 33 -0.46 5.87 -23.07
CA PHE A 33 0.59 5.43 -24.01
C PHE A 33 0.06 5.34 -25.45
N ALA A 34 -1.14 4.76 -25.65
CA ALA A 34 -1.76 4.64 -26.96
C ALA A 34 -2.01 6.02 -27.61
N GLU A 35 -2.53 7.00 -26.86
CA GLU A 35 -2.74 8.36 -27.39
C GLU A 35 -1.44 9.00 -27.88
N HIS A 36 -0.33 8.78 -27.15
CA HIS A 36 0.98 9.28 -27.56
C HIS A 36 1.54 8.56 -28.80
N GLY A 37 1.07 7.36 -29.10
CA GLY A 37 1.37 6.62 -30.33
C GLY A 37 0.65 7.18 -31.55
N HIS A 38 -0.57 7.72 -31.37
CA HIS A 38 -1.43 8.18 -32.48
C HIS A 38 -1.42 9.70 -32.72
N ALA A 39 -1.06 10.52 -31.73
CA ALA A 39 -1.04 11.98 -31.84
C ALA A 39 0.32 12.54 -31.43
N GLU A 40 0.79 13.64 -32.05
CA GLU A 40 2.06 14.32 -31.71
C GLU A 40 2.15 14.69 -30.22
N GLN A 41 1.05 15.19 -29.65
CA GLN A 41 0.88 15.48 -28.24
C GLN A 41 -0.31 14.69 -27.70
N GLY A 42 -0.24 14.20 -26.46
CA GLY A 42 -1.39 13.58 -25.81
C GLY A 42 -2.42 14.63 -25.43
N ASP A 43 -3.65 14.49 -25.91
CA ASP A 43 -4.80 15.32 -25.49
C ASP A 43 -5.48 14.67 -24.27
N PRO A 44 -5.44 15.31 -23.08
CA PRO A 44 -6.07 14.77 -21.88
C PRO A 44 -7.58 14.53 -22.00
N LEU A 45 -8.29 15.25 -22.89
CA LEU A 45 -9.72 15.03 -23.12
C LEU A 45 -9.94 13.78 -23.96
N LEU A 46 -9.12 13.54 -24.98
CA LEU A 46 -9.16 12.31 -25.78
C LEU A 46 -8.78 11.09 -24.94
N VAL A 47 -7.76 11.18 -24.08
CA VAL A 47 -7.40 10.08 -23.17
C VAL A 47 -8.62 9.64 -22.34
N ARG A 48 -9.34 10.60 -21.74
CA ARG A 48 -10.54 10.31 -20.92
C ARG A 48 -11.67 9.74 -21.77
N ALA A 49 -11.96 10.35 -22.92
CA ALA A 49 -13.01 9.90 -23.81
C ALA A 49 -12.76 8.47 -24.33
N ASN A 50 -11.53 8.18 -24.76
CA ASN A 50 -11.16 6.87 -25.26
C ASN A 50 -11.11 5.84 -24.14
N PHE A 51 -10.57 6.16 -22.95
CA PHE A 51 -10.63 5.27 -21.79
C PHE A 51 -12.06 4.89 -21.43
N ARG A 52 -12.98 5.86 -21.43
CA ARG A 52 -14.41 5.60 -21.20
C ARG A 52 -14.99 4.69 -22.27
N GLY A 53 -14.61 4.87 -23.54
CA GLY A 53 -15.08 4.02 -24.64
C GLY A 53 -14.52 2.59 -24.59
N THR A 54 -13.25 2.41 -24.24
CA THR A 54 -12.53 1.13 -24.31
C THR A 54 -12.64 0.32 -23.01
N CYS A 55 -12.47 0.98 -21.86
CA CYS A 55 -12.45 0.36 -20.54
C CYS A 55 -13.78 0.49 -19.79
N GLN A 56 -14.72 1.29 -20.31
CA GLN A 56 -16.03 1.54 -19.70
C GLN A 56 -15.91 2.09 -18.27
N GLY A 57 -14.83 2.79 -17.96
CA GLY A 57 -14.59 3.40 -16.65
C GLY A 57 -14.31 4.89 -16.73
N ASP A 58 -14.39 5.57 -15.59
CA ASP A 58 -13.89 6.93 -15.46
C ASP A 58 -12.36 6.93 -15.28
N PHE A 59 -11.65 7.64 -16.16
CA PHE A 59 -10.19 7.65 -16.16
C PHE A 59 -9.61 8.22 -14.85
N ASP A 60 -10.22 9.28 -14.32
CA ASP A 60 -9.70 9.96 -13.14
C ASP A 60 -9.94 9.12 -11.88
N ASP A 61 -11.07 8.41 -11.77
CA ASP A 61 -11.31 7.46 -10.69
C ASP A 61 -10.30 6.30 -10.69
N TRP A 62 -9.88 5.82 -11.86
CA TRP A 62 -8.86 4.77 -11.97
C TRP A 62 -7.46 5.27 -11.67
N VAL A 63 -7.10 6.47 -12.14
CA VAL A 63 -5.83 7.10 -11.76
C VAL A 63 -5.80 7.37 -10.26
N ARG A 64 -6.91 7.79 -9.66
CA ARG A 64 -7.00 8.04 -8.20
C ARG A 64 -6.59 6.83 -7.37
N ALA A 65 -6.75 5.61 -7.87
CA ALA A 65 -6.29 4.41 -7.18
C ALA A 65 -4.77 4.37 -6.94
N SER A 66 -3.96 5.08 -7.74
CA SER A 66 -2.49 5.18 -7.50
C SER A 66 -2.16 5.91 -6.20
N ASP A 67 -3.09 6.63 -5.62
CA ASP A 67 -2.83 7.45 -4.44
C ASP A 67 -2.70 6.62 -3.16
N ILE A 68 -2.81 5.29 -3.24
CA ILE A 68 -2.37 4.35 -2.20
C ILE A 68 -0.86 4.47 -1.92
N ASP A 69 -0.10 4.99 -2.88
CA ASP A 69 1.34 5.21 -2.79
C ASP A 69 1.72 6.68 -2.52
N VAL A 70 0.72 7.54 -2.29
CA VAL A 70 0.93 8.97 -1.99
C VAL A 70 0.84 9.23 -0.50
N VAL A 71 1.81 9.98 0.04
CA VAL A 71 1.77 10.52 1.40
C VAL A 71 1.65 12.04 1.35
N PRO A 72 0.55 12.65 1.82
CA PRO A 72 0.37 14.09 1.78
C PRO A 72 1.50 14.85 2.48
N GLY A 73 1.92 15.96 1.89
CA GLY A 73 2.98 16.81 2.43
C GLY A 73 4.40 16.31 2.16
N TYR A 74 4.55 15.12 1.57
CA TYR A 74 5.74 14.81 0.80
C TYR A 74 5.61 15.43 -0.57
N LYS A 75 6.68 16.05 -1.05
CA LYS A 75 6.76 16.36 -2.47
C LYS A 75 6.97 15.02 -3.16
N GLY A 76 5.91 14.49 -3.74
CA GLY A 76 6.04 13.69 -4.95
C GLY A 76 6.58 14.61 -6.05
N GLY A 77 7.82 15.07 -5.92
CA GLY A 77 8.57 15.57 -7.06
C GLY A 77 8.91 14.39 -7.97
N PRO A 78 9.28 14.65 -9.24
CA PRO A 78 9.83 13.62 -10.12
C PRO A 78 10.83 12.80 -9.31
N ALA A 79 10.60 11.51 -9.28
CA ALA A 79 11.22 10.60 -8.34
C ALA A 79 12.76 10.72 -8.34
N PRO A 80 13.44 10.28 -7.25
CA PRO A 80 14.88 10.29 -7.21
C PRO A 80 15.43 9.68 -8.50
N LYS A 81 16.21 10.46 -9.24
CA LYS A 81 16.82 10.02 -10.49
C LYS A 81 17.72 8.83 -10.15
N PHE A 82 17.40 7.66 -10.69
CA PHE A 82 18.36 6.54 -10.67
C PHE A 82 19.68 6.98 -11.30
N GLU A 83 20.76 6.24 -11.03
CA GLU A 83 21.98 6.28 -11.88
C GLU A 83 21.66 6.05 -13.37
N PHE A 84 20.47 5.54 -13.71
CA PHE A 84 19.97 5.33 -15.07
C PHE A 84 18.84 6.29 -15.51
N GLY A 85 18.54 7.34 -14.72
CA GLY A 85 17.61 8.40 -15.12
C GLY A 85 16.12 8.03 -15.16
N MET A 86 15.69 6.96 -14.48
CA MET A 86 14.26 6.71 -14.27
C MET A 86 13.73 7.53 -13.09
N GLU A 87 12.43 7.80 -13.09
CA GLU A 87 11.71 8.40 -11.97
C GLU A 87 10.77 7.29 -11.43
N THR A 88 11.07 6.65 -10.28
CA THR A 88 10.13 5.71 -9.62
C THR A 88 9.38 6.34 -8.45
N ALA A 89 8.06 6.37 -8.56
CA ALA A 89 7.21 6.74 -7.42
C ALA A 89 7.45 5.77 -6.24
N PRO A 90 7.49 6.28 -4.99
CA PRO A 90 7.67 5.44 -3.82
C PRO A 90 6.46 4.50 -3.66
N ASN A 91 6.67 3.22 -3.34
CA ASN A 91 5.60 2.23 -3.18
C ASN A 91 5.16 2.09 -1.71
N ILE A 92 4.75 3.21 -1.10
CA ILE A 92 4.41 3.30 0.33
C ILE A 92 3.29 2.35 0.73
N GLY A 93 2.30 2.14 -0.15
CA GLY A 93 1.22 1.20 0.11
C GLY A 93 1.76 -0.20 0.38
N LYS A 94 2.79 -0.63 -0.36
CA LYS A 94 3.44 -1.93 -0.13
C LYS A 94 4.19 -1.98 1.19
N TRP A 95 4.89 -0.91 1.59
CA TRP A 95 5.67 -0.91 2.83
C TRP A 95 4.76 -0.96 4.05
N LEU A 96 3.77 -0.07 4.07
CA LEU A 96 2.83 0.03 5.16
C LEU A 96 1.98 -1.24 5.27
N LEU A 97 1.58 -1.85 4.15
CA LEU A 97 0.83 -3.11 4.15
C LEU A 97 1.66 -4.27 4.74
N TRP A 98 2.92 -4.42 4.36
CA TRP A 98 3.69 -5.61 4.69
C TRP A 98 4.60 -5.50 5.91
N GLN A 99 4.89 -4.30 6.40
CA GLN A 99 5.69 -4.15 7.63
C GLN A 99 5.02 -4.83 8.84
N ASP A 100 5.83 -5.34 9.76
CA ASP A 100 5.31 -5.93 11.00
C ASP A 100 4.55 -4.88 11.84
N PRO A 101 3.33 -5.16 12.36
CA PRO A 101 2.54 -4.17 13.09
C PRO A 101 3.09 -3.82 14.47
N ALA A 102 3.94 -4.65 15.07
CA ALA A 102 4.55 -4.39 16.37
C ALA A 102 5.90 -3.67 16.23
N LEU A 103 6.66 -3.98 15.17
CA LEU A 103 7.97 -3.38 14.92
C LEU A 103 7.87 -2.07 14.12
N SER A 104 6.99 -2.01 13.11
CA SER A 104 6.77 -0.90 12.15
C SER A 104 8.03 -0.08 11.84
N PHE A 105 9.12 -0.77 11.51
CA PHE A 105 10.45 -0.16 11.43
C PHE A 105 10.62 0.81 10.25
N PHE A 106 9.64 0.90 9.34
CA PHE A 106 9.58 1.92 8.29
C PHE A 106 8.85 3.20 8.70
N ASP A 107 8.09 3.22 9.81
CA ASP A 107 7.35 4.41 10.26
C ASP A 107 8.23 5.67 10.38
N PRO A 108 9.50 5.61 10.86
CA PRO A 108 10.37 6.79 10.87
C PRO A 108 10.60 7.45 9.50
N GLN A 109 10.40 6.72 8.40
CA GLN A 109 10.55 7.26 7.05
C GLN A 109 9.42 8.23 6.68
N LEU A 110 8.27 8.14 7.37
CA LEU A 110 7.15 9.08 7.23
C LEU A 110 7.37 10.40 7.98
N GLY A 111 8.51 10.56 8.68
CA GLY A 111 8.88 11.83 9.29
C GLY A 111 7.87 12.36 10.31
N GLY A 112 7.12 11.45 10.97
CA GLY A 112 6.08 11.79 11.95
C GLY A 112 4.75 12.23 11.33
N ARG A 113 4.58 12.15 10.00
CA ARG A 113 3.30 12.44 9.34
C ARG A 113 2.39 11.23 9.40
N SER A 114 1.12 11.46 9.74
CA SER A 114 0.07 10.45 9.62
C SER A 114 -0.64 10.59 8.26
N PRO A 115 -0.58 9.57 7.38
CA PRO A 115 -1.38 9.52 6.16
C PRO A 115 -2.81 8.99 6.40
N ARG A 116 -3.25 8.76 7.64
CA ARG A 116 -4.53 8.11 7.95
C ARG A 116 -5.71 8.78 7.24
N SER A 117 -5.88 10.08 7.41
CA SER A 117 -7.02 10.83 6.84
C SER A 117 -7.04 10.79 5.31
N HIS A 118 -5.86 10.71 4.69
CA HIS A 118 -5.73 10.52 3.25
C HIS A 118 -6.24 9.15 2.82
N PHE A 119 -5.80 8.08 3.49
CA PHE A 119 -6.24 6.73 3.17
C PHE A 119 -7.73 6.50 3.47
N GLU A 120 -8.26 7.07 4.57
CA GLU A 120 -9.69 7.01 4.87
C GLU A 120 -10.54 7.67 3.79
N ARG A 121 -10.11 8.84 3.31
CA ARG A 121 -10.78 9.55 2.22
C ARG A 121 -10.67 8.78 0.91
N LEU A 122 -9.47 8.30 0.59
CA LEU A 122 -9.22 7.52 -0.62
C LEU A 122 -10.10 6.27 -0.66
N ALA A 123 -10.20 5.53 0.43
CA ALA A 123 -11.08 4.36 0.53
C ALA A 123 -12.54 4.71 0.22
N ARG A 124 -13.07 5.81 0.80
CA ARG A 124 -14.45 6.26 0.54
C ARG A 124 -14.68 6.67 -0.91
N GLU A 125 -13.74 7.40 -1.49
CA GLU A 125 -13.83 7.86 -2.89
C GLU A 125 -13.81 6.68 -3.87
N LEU A 126 -12.90 5.72 -3.67
CA LEU A 126 -12.79 4.53 -4.50
C LEU A 126 -13.98 3.59 -4.34
N ASP A 127 -14.52 3.41 -3.14
CA ASP A 127 -15.77 2.66 -2.94
C ASP A 127 -16.93 3.34 -3.68
N ALA A 128 -17.04 4.66 -3.58
CA ALA A 128 -18.09 5.41 -4.25
C ALA A 128 -17.97 5.30 -5.77
N ALA A 129 -16.74 5.31 -6.31
CA ALA A 129 -16.49 5.06 -7.73
C ALA A 129 -16.88 3.63 -8.13
N ALA A 130 -16.44 2.62 -7.36
CA ALA A 130 -16.76 1.22 -7.59
C ALA A 130 -18.27 0.93 -7.53
N ALA A 131 -19.03 1.65 -6.70
CA ALA A 131 -20.47 1.48 -6.55
C ALA A 131 -21.30 2.17 -7.65
N LYS A 132 -20.77 3.23 -8.28
CA LYS A 132 -21.46 3.96 -9.35
C LYS A 132 -21.52 3.19 -10.66
N ASP A 133 -20.48 2.41 -10.95
CA ASP A 133 -20.28 1.75 -12.23
C ASP A 133 -19.79 0.30 -12.03
N PRO A 134 -20.53 -0.72 -12.49
CA PRO A 134 -20.06 -2.12 -12.47
C PRO A 134 -18.69 -2.33 -13.13
N HIS A 135 -18.32 -1.52 -14.11
CA HIS A 135 -17.03 -1.59 -14.79
C HIS A 135 -15.89 -1.01 -13.94
N ALA A 136 -16.22 -0.16 -12.96
CA ALA A 136 -15.30 0.35 -11.95
C ALA A 136 -15.20 -0.56 -10.71
N ALA A 137 -15.87 -1.72 -10.69
CA ALA A 137 -15.86 -2.63 -9.53
C ALA A 137 -14.46 -3.08 -9.10
N ARG A 138 -13.45 -3.01 -9.98
CA ARG A 138 -12.04 -3.31 -9.63
C ARG A 138 -11.41 -2.30 -8.67
N LEU A 139 -11.99 -1.11 -8.52
CA LEU A 139 -11.55 -0.10 -7.56
C LEU A 139 -11.84 -0.52 -6.11
N ASP A 140 -12.64 -1.56 -5.89
CA ASP A 140 -12.85 -2.16 -4.56
C ASP A 140 -11.55 -2.67 -3.92
N PHE A 141 -10.60 -3.12 -4.74
CA PHE A 141 -9.33 -3.66 -4.28
C PHE A 141 -8.41 -2.57 -3.72
N PRO A 142 -8.06 -1.50 -4.45
CA PRO A 142 -7.32 -0.38 -3.88
C PRO A 142 -8.09 0.33 -2.75
N ALA A 143 -9.43 0.36 -2.78
CA ALA A 143 -10.24 0.86 -1.66
C ALA A 143 -10.02 0.04 -0.37
N GLN A 144 -10.02 -1.29 -0.50
CA GLN A 144 -9.77 -2.20 0.61
C GLN A 144 -8.31 -2.12 1.11
N ILE A 145 -7.33 -1.91 0.23
CA ILE A 145 -5.95 -1.60 0.62
C ILE A 145 -5.92 -0.31 1.44
N ALA A 146 -6.51 0.77 0.93
CA ALA A 146 -6.55 2.05 1.63
C ALA A 146 -7.20 1.95 3.03
N ARG A 147 -8.28 1.16 3.20
CA ARG A 147 -8.85 0.87 4.53
C ARG A 147 -7.83 0.25 5.49
N VAL A 148 -7.12 -0.78 5.04
CA VAL A 148 -6.08 -1.44 5.83
C VAL A 148 -4.96 -0.45 6.19
N LEU A 149 -4.51 0.35 5.22
CA LEU A 149 -3.46 1.34 5.42
C LEU A 149 -3.87 2.44 6.42
N ALA A 150 -5.11 2.92 6.35
CA ALA A 150 -5.65 3.91 7.29
C ALA A 150 -5.60 3.44 8.75
N LEU A 151 -5.99 2.19 9.00
CA LEU A 151 -5.96 1.59 10.34
C LEU A 151 -4.54 1.30 10.81
N LYS A 152 -3.63 0.97 9.88
CA LYS A 152 -2.30 0.46 10.20
C LYS A 152 -1.24 1.56 10.37
N CYS A 153 -1.33 2.68 9.64
CA CYS A 153 -0.24 3.66 9.55
C CYS A 153 0.14 4.31 10.89
N ASP A 154 -0.80 4.46 11.83
CA ASP A 154 -0.52 5.05 13.15
C ASP A 154 -0.59 4.04 14.30
N LEU A 155 -0.95 2.78 14.01
CA LEU A 155 -1.25 1.78 15.03
C LEU A 155 -0.10 1.62 16.02
N ARG A 156 1.12 1.40 15.51
CA ARG A 156 2.30 1.23 16.35
C ARG A 156 2.65 2.51 17.12
N THR A 157 2.49 3.68 16.50
CA THR A 157 2.74 4.96 17.18
C THR A 157 1.82 5.14 18.40
N HIS A 158 0.52 4.86 18.25
CA HIS A 158 -0.44 4.94 19.36
C HIS A 158 -0.15 3.91 20.45
N LEU A 159 0.05 2.64 20.07
CA LEU A 159 0.33 1.56 21.01
C LEU A 159 1.63 1.80 21.81
N ALA A 160 2.69 2.25 21.13
CA ALA A 160 3.96 2.54 21.79
C ALA A 160 3.88 3.77 22.70
N SER A 161 3.10 4.78 22.32
CA SER A 161 2.84 5.94 23.18
C SER A 161 2.12 5.54 24.46
N ALA A 162 1.05 4.74 24.37
CA ALA A 162 0.33 4.22 25.53
C ALA A 162 1.22 3.33 26.41
N TYR A 163 2.00 2.43 25.80
CA TYR A 163 2.95 1.57 26.51
C TYR A 163 3.99 2.38 27.30
N ARG A 164 4.63 3.38 26.69
CA ARG A 164 5.62 4.24 27.36
C ARG A 164 5.03 5.06 28.50
N ALA A 165 3.76 5.43 28.40
CA ALA A 165 3.03 6.12 29.46
C ALA A 165 2.56 5.19 30.60
N GLY A 166 2.70 3.86 30.44
CA GLY A 166 2.13 2.88 31.37
C GLY A 166 0.59 2.83 31.33
N ASP A 167 -0.04 3.38 30.29
CA ASP A 167 -1.49 3.50 30.18
C ASP A 167 -2.11 2.21 29.65
N LYS A 168 -2.27 1.25 30.57
CA LYS A 168 -2.90 -0.06 30.29
C LYS A 168 -4.36 0.07 29.81
N LYS A 169 -5.06 1.14 30.21
CA LYS A 169 -6.44 1.36 29.78
C LYS A 169 -6.46 1.75 28.31
N ARG A 170 -5.68 2.76 27.93
CA ARG A 170 -5.61 3.24 26.55
C ARG A 170 -5.11 2.19 25.57
N ILE A 171 -4.05 1.44 25.90
CA ILE A 171 -3.58 0.39 25.00
C ILE A 171 -4.63 -0.71 24.79
N ALA A 172 -5.44 -1.01 25.82
CA ALA A 172 -6.52 -1.98 25.73
C ALA A 172 -7.69 -1.45 24.88
N GLU A 173 -7.96 -0.15 24.91
CA GLU A 173 -8.92 0.52 24.03
C GLU A 173 -8.44 0.49 22.57
N ASP A 174 -7.18 0.84 22.31
CA ASP A 174 -6.55 0.76 20.97
C ASP A 174 -6.58 -0.68 20.43
N ALA A 175 -6.34 -1.68 21.30
CA ALA A 175 -6.41 -3.10 20.93
C ALA A 175 -7.84 -3.55 20.58
N LYS A 176 -8.85 -3.06 21.31
CA LYS A 176 -10.28 -3.39 21.07
C LYS A 176 -10.88 -2.62 19.88
N GLY A 177 -10.33 -1.45 19.57
CA GLY A 177 -10.72 -0.60 18.44
C GLY A 177 -9.91 -0.92 17.19
N ASP A 178 -8.88 -0.11 16.93
CA ASP A 178 -8.11 -0.12 15.68
C ASP A 178 -7.46 -1.47 15.37
N LEU A 179 -6.84 -2.14 16.35
CA LEU A 179 -6.19 -3.44 16.09
C LEU A 179 -7.22 -4.53 15.71
N LYS A 180 -8.36 -4.56 16.40
CA LYS A 180 -9.46 -5.49 16.07
C LYS A 180 -10.03 -5.19 14.68
N ALA A 181 -10.27 -3.92 14.37
CA ALA A 181 -10.74 -3.50 13.06
C ALA A 181 -9.73 -3.88 11.97
N LEU A 182 -8.44 -3.65 12.20
CA LEU A 182 -7.37 -3.98 11.26
C LEU A 182 -7.32 -5.47 10.94
N ARG A 183 -7.48 -6.35 11.95
CA ARG A 183 -7.55 -7.80 11.74
C ARG A 183 -8.69 -8.20 10.80
N VAL A 184 -9.86 -7.58 10.97
CA VAL A 184 -11.02 -7.81 10.11
C VAL A 184 -10.76 -7.32 8.69
N GLU A 185 -10.25 -6.10 8.52
CA GLU A 185 -10.00 -5.52 7.20
C GLU A 185 -8.86 -6.24 6.44
N VAL A 186 -7.85 -6.76 7.14
CA VAL A 186 -6.80 -7.60 6.54
C VAL A 186 -7.36 -8.96 6.07
N ASP A 187 -8.28 -9.57 6.83
CA ASP A 187 -8.92 -10.82 6.41
C ASP A 187 -9.81 -10.63 5.17
N LYS A 188 -10.55 -9.51 5.11
CA LYS A 188 -11.30 -9.09 3.92
C LYS A 188 -10.36 -8.86 2.73
N LEU A 189 -9.26 -8.13 2.93
CA LEU A 189 -8.29 -7.85 1.88
C LEU A 189 -7.67 -9.14 1.32
N TRP A 190 -7.28 -10.07 2.20
CA TRP A 190 -6.75 -11.38 1.79
C TRP A 190 -7.74 -12.16 0.92
N LYS A 191 -9.00 -12.26 1.36
CA LYS A 191 -10.06 -12.95 0.59
C LYS A 191 -10.31 -12.28 -0.76
N LEU A 192 -10.33 -10.95 -0.78
CA LEU A 192 -10.49 -10.17 -2.01
C LEU A 192 -9.33 -10.41 -2.97
N HIS A 193 -8.08 -10.29 -2.49
CA HIS A 193 -6.89 -10.51 -3.31
C HIS A 193 -6.86 -11.94 -3.87
N ARG A 194 -7.13 -12.96 -3.05
CA ARG A 194 -7.22 -14.35 -3.50
C ARG A 194 -8.28 -14.54 -4.58
N THR A 195 -9.47 -13.95 -4.38
CA THR A 195 -10.57 -14.03 -5.37
C THR A 195 -10.17 -13.36 -6.68
N ARG A 196 -9.55 -12.17 -6.62
CA ARG A 196 -9.03 -11.46 -7.80
C ARG A 196 -7.96 -12.28 -8.51
N TRP A 197 -7.00 -12.86 -7.79
CA TRP A 197 -5.97 -13.71 -8.36
C TRP A 197 -6.58 -14.89 -9.14
N LEU A 198 -7.46 -15.67 -8.50
CA LEU A 198 -8.06 -16.85 -9.12
C LEU A 198 -9.01 -16.52 -10.29
N SER A 199 -9.48 -15.26 -10.38
CA SER A 199 -10.25 -14.78 -11.53
C SER A 199 -9.39 -14.39 -12.74
N LEU A 200 -8.10 -14.11 -12.54
CA LEU A 200 -7.20 -13.55 -13.54
C LEU A 200 -6.08 -14.50 -13.96
N TYR A 201 -5.56 -15.26 -13.01
CA TYR A 201 -4.37 -16.07 -13.15
C TYR A 201 -4.68 -17.54 -12.87
N ARG A 202 -3.71 -18.40 -13.21
CA ARG A 202 -3.75 -19.79 -12.79
C ARG A 202 -3.63 -19.88 -11.26
N PRO A 203 -4.09 -20.98 -10.64
CA PRO A 203 -3.98 -21.15 -9.19
C PRO A 203 -2.55 -21.05 -8.65
N PHE A 204 -1.53 -21.40 -9.45
CA PHE A 204 -0.12 -21.25 -9.07
C PHE A 204 0.24 -19.78 -8.84
N GLY A 205 0.91 -19.49 -7.72
CA GLY A 205 1.28 -18.16 -7.25
C GLY A 205 0.36 -17.64 -6.14
N VAL A 206 -0.88 -18.12 -6.04
CA VAL A 206 -1.79 -17.73 -4.94
C VAL A 206 -1.25 -18.17 -3.58
N GLU A 207 -0.51 -19.27 -3.53
CA GLU A 207 0.14 -19.76 -2.31
C GLU A 207 1.20 -18.77 -1.79
N VAL A 208 1.86 -18.01 -2.67
CA VAL A 208 2.81 -16.96 -2.26
C VAL A 208 2.05 -15.81 -1.58
N ILE A 209 0.93 -15.38 -2.16
CA ILE A 209 0.06 -14.35 -1.58
C ILE A 209 -0.50 -14.83 -0.22
N ASP A 210 -0.93 -16.08 -0.14
CA ASP A 210 -1.44 -16.69 1.09
C ASP A 210 -0.38 -16.75 2.20
N LEU A 211 0.87 -17.09 1.88
CA LEU A 211 1.97 -17.07 2.85
C LEU A 211 2.22 -15.66 3.38
N ARG A 212 2.16 -14.63 2.52
CA ARG A 212 2.36 -13.22 2.93
C ARG A 212 1.26 -12.75 3.88
N TYR A 213 0.00 -12.95 3.50
CA TYR A 213 -1.15 -12.62 4.36
C TYR A 213 -1.20 -13.47 5.62
N GLY A 214 -0.87 -14.76 5.53
CA GLY A 214 -0.78 -15.66 6.68
C GLY A 214 0.20 -15.14 7.73
N GLY A 215 1.39 -14.71 7.29
CA GLY A 215 2.37 -14.04 8.14
C GLY A 215 1.81 -12.78 8.79
N LEU A 216 1.25 -11.85 8.01
CA LEU A 216 0.68 -10.60 8.54
C LEU A 216 -0.43 -10.86 9.57
N ARG A 217 -1.35 -11.79 9.27
CA ARG A 217 -2.46 -12.18 10.17
C ARG A 217 -1.93 -12.76 11.48
N ALA A 218 -0.96 -13.67 11.42
CA ALA A 218 -0.35 -14.25 12.62
C ALA A 218 0.38 -13.19 13.46
N ARG A 219 1.02 -12.19 12.83
CA ARG A 219 1.69 -11.10 13.54
C ARG A 219 0.72 -10.12 14.19
N LEU A 220 -0.43 -9.85 13.58
CA LEU A 220 -1.51 -9.09 14.21
C LEU A 220 -2.11 -9.83 15.41
N GLU A 221 -2.26 -11.15 15.33
CA GLU A 221 -2.67 -11.98 16.47
C GLU A 221 -1.63 -11.91 17.60
N THR A 222 -0.36 -12.09 17.26
CA THR A 222 0.71 -12.03 18.25
C THR A 222 0.73 -10.68 18.96
N LEU A 223 0.58 -9.58 18.22
CA LEU A 223 0.51 -8.25 18.82
C LEU A 223 -0.67 -8.12 19.79
N HIS A 224 -1.85 -8.61 19.40
CA HIS A 224 -3.03 -8.63 20.26
C HIS A 224 -2.78 -9.39 21.57
N ASP A 225 -2.23 -10.60 21.48
CA ASP A 225 -2.00 -11.46 22.64
C ASP A 225 -0.94 -10.86 23.57
N ARG A 226 0.13 -10.30 23.00
CA ARG A 226 1.18 -9.60 23.75
C ARG A 226 0.64 -8.41 24.53
N ILE A 227 -0.22 -7.59 23.90
CA ILE A 227 -0.89 -6.48 24.60
C ILE A 227 -1.79 -7.02 25.71
N ALA A 228 -2.58 -8.07 25.45
CA ALA A 228 -3.47 -8.66 26.43
C ALA A 228 -2.71 -9.22 27.65
N ASP A 229 -1.57 -9.89 27.42
CA ASP A 229 -0.69 -10.39 28.46
C ASP A 229 -0.13 -9.26 29.33
N TRP A 230 0.32 -8.17 28.71
CA TRP A 230 0.87 -7.03 29.44
C TRP A 230 -0.20 -6.31 30.27
N VAL A 231 -1.37 -6.09 29.69
CA VAL A 231 -2.52 -5.50 30.39
C VAL A 231 -2.91 -6.36 31.60
N ALA A 232 -2.94 -7.68 31.44
CA ALA A 232 -3.25 -8.63 32.50
C ALA A 232 -2.10 -8.85 33.51
N GLY A 233 -0.92 -8.29 33.27
CA GLY A 233 0.26 -8.47 34.13
C GLY A 233 0.92 -9.85 34.03
N ARG A 234 0.64 -10.62 32.96
CA ARG A 234 1.31 -11.89 32.67
C ARG A 234 2.73 -11.70 32.12
N VAL A 235 2.99 -10.55 31.48
CA VAL A 235 4.33 -10.13 31.09
C VAL A 235 4.61 -8.73 31.64
N GLU A 236 5.84 -8.49 32.08
CA GLU A 236 6.23 -7.22 32.67
C GLU A 236 6.43 -6.12 31.61
N THR A 237 6.98 -6.50 30.45
CA THR A 237 7.38 -5.55 29.40
C THR A 237 7.00 -6.03 28.00
N LEU A 238 6.88 -5.06 27.08
CA LEU A 238 6.71 -5.25 25.64
C LEU A 238 7.91 -4.63 24.91
N PRO A 239 9.07 -5.31 24.85
CA PRO A 239 10.27 -4.79 24.19
C PRO A 239 10.02 -4.34 22.73
N GLU A 240 9.14 -5.04 22.01
CA GLU A 240 8.74 -4.69 20.64
C GLU A 240 8.08 -3.31 20.51
N LEU A 241 7.30 -2.88 21.52
CA LEU A 241 6.70 -1.54 21.58
C LEU A 241 7.64 -0.51 22.25
N GLY A 242 8.52 -0.96 23.13
CA GLY A 242 9.51 -0.13 23.82
C GLY A 242 10.68 0.30 22.94
N ALA A 243 11.02 -0.50 21.92
CA ALA A 243 12.15 -0.24 21.04
C ALA A 243 12.07 1.14 20.35
N GLU A 244 13.21 1.84 20.35
CA GLU A 244 13.39 3.06 19.58
C GLU A 244 13.52 2.73 18.09
N LEU A 245 12.76 3.44 17.26
CA LEU A 245 12.81 3.28 15.82
C LEU A 245 13.77 4.30 15.21
N ARG A 246 14.59 3.85 14.26
CA ARG A 246 15.55 4.69 13.54
C ARG A 246 15.15 4.76 12.07
N LYS A 247 15.52 5.84 11.40
CA LYS A 247 15.41 5.91 9.95
C LYS A 247 16.32 4.87 9.32
N ILE A 248 15.78 4.08 8.40
CA ILE A 248 16.54 3.06 7.66
C ILE A 248 17.37 3.74 6.55
N TRP A 249 16.82 4.79 5.95
CA TRP A 249 17.46 5.57 4.90
C TRP A 249 17.54 7.04 5.27
N GLU A 250 18.72 7.61 5.03
CA GLU A 250 18.98 9.03 5.01
C GLU A 250 18.44 9.61 3.68
N VAL A 251 17.20 10.10 3.69
CA VAL A 251 16.60 10.84 2.57
C VAL A 251 16.41 12.31 2.94
N ARG A 252 16.50 13.21 1.95
CA ARG A 252 16.15 14.63 2.14
C ARG A 252 14.74 14.75 2.74
N LEU A 253 14.54 15.71 3.65
CA LEU A 253 13.33 15.88 4.47
C LEU A 253 11.99 15.90 3.70
N ASP A 254 12.01 16.26 2.41
CA ASP A 254 10.83 16.36 1.55
C ASP A 254 10.59 15.12 0.68
N ASN A 255 11.49 14.12 0.70
CA ASN A 255 11.46 12.94 -0.17
C ASN A 255 11.23 11.66 0.63
N LEU A 256 10.45 10.74 0.05
CA LEU A 256 10.38 9.37 0.53
C LEU A 256 11.55 8.55 -0.05
N PRO A 257 11.97 7.47 0.64
CA PRO A 257 12.96 6.55 0.10
C PRO A 257 12.51 5.91 -1.22
N GLU A 258 13.49 5.44 -1.98
CA GLU A 258 13.28 4.69 -3.21
C GLU A 258 12.45 3.43 -2.98
N MET A 259 11.84 2.95 -4.06
CA MET A 259 10.99 1.76 -4.13
C MET A 259 11.64 0.53 -3.47
N MET A 260 11.05 0.01 -2.39
CA MET A 260 11.43 -1.28 -1.81
C MET A 260 10.46 -2.35 -2.30
N HIS A 261 10.91 -3.14 -3.27
CA HIS A 261 10.07 -4.16 -3.88
C HIS A 261 10.05 -5.48 -3.11
N LEU A 262 11.07 -5.75 -2.28
CA LEU A 262 11.31 -7.07 -1.72
C LEU A 262 10.52 -7.30 -0.42
N TYR A 263 9.44 -8.09 -0.49
CA TYR A 263 8.63 -8.45 0.67
C TYR A 263 9.44 -8.97 1.87
N HIS A 264 10.47 -9.79 1.62
CA HIS A 264 11.28 -10.36 2.72
C HIS A 264 12.04 -9.30 3.53
N ARG A 265 12.30 -8.11 2.96
CA ARG A 265 12.92 -6.97 3.66
C ARG A 265 11.88 -6.06 4.33
N LEU A 266 10.62 -6.15 3.92
CA LEU A 266 9.52 -5.37 4.49
C LEU A 266 8.96 -6.03 5.76
N LYS A 267 8.80 -7.35 5.74
CA LYS A 267 8.08 -8.08 6.79
C LYS A 267 8.80 -8.14 8.14
N SER A 268 10.14 -8.09 8.14
CA SER A 268 10.93 -8.23 9.36
C SER A 268 12.38 -7.78 9.13
N PRO A 269 13.03 -7.14 10.12
CA PRO A 269 14.47 -6.87 10.08
C PRO A 269 15.31 -8.10 10.48
N SER A 270 14.67 -9.16 10.99
CA SER A 270 15.37 -10.36 11.47
C SER A 270 15.70 -11.33 10.34
N MET A 271 16.89 -11.92 10.41
CA MET A 271 17.19 -13.17 9.70
C MET A 271 17.23 -14.30 10.73
N MET A 272 16.38 -15.31 10.56
CA MET A 272 16.54 -16.57 11.29
C MET A 272 17.58 -17.40 10.55
N LYS A 273 18.70 -17.69 11.21
CA LYS A 273 19.70 -18.65 10.74
C LYS A 273 19.29 -20.06 11.14
#